data_AF-A0A354XMA3-F1
#
_entry.id   AF-A0A354XMA3-F1
#
_cell.length_a   1.000
_cell.length_b   1.000
_cell.length_c   1.000
_cell.angle_alpha   90.00
_cell.angle_beta   90.00
_cell.angle_gamma   90.00
#
_symmetry.space_group_name_H-M   'P 1'
#
loop_
_entity.id
_entity.type
_entity.pdbx_description
1 polymer ?
#
loop_
_entity_poly.entity_id
_entity_poly.type
_entity_poly.pdbx_seq_one_letter_code
_entity_poly.pdbx_strand_id
1 'polypeptide(L)'
;MTLISLCAGILLGAAPAYGQGRLLHDEYADSYTVAEGDTLWNIAGQFLQDPQRWEEVWQPDPYLDNPDLIYPGDILRIGLVGGNLRILVQRGDRLEVRLGPEIRVFPLVSAIPTIPLEDIENSFTQNRIVHPAMIEAAP
;
A
#
# COMPACT_ATOMS: atom_id res chain seq x y z
N MET A 1 -43.02 30.57 -51.21
CA MET A 1 -43.24 29.23 -51.77
C MET A 1 -41.87 28.75 -52.21
N THR A 2 -41.07 27.98 -51.47
CA THR A 2 -41.24 26.77 -50.62
C THR A 2 -40.04 26.73 -49.62
N LEU A 3 -40.16 26.52 -48.31
CA LEU A 3 -40.44 25.29 -47.52
C LEU A 3 -39.22 24.35 -47.33
N ILE A 4 -39.12 23.78 -46.10
CA ILE A 4 -38.31 22.62 -45.60
C ILE A 4 -36.99 23.04 -44.88
N SER A 5 -36.75 22.90 -43.56
CA SER A 5 -37.13 22.02 -42.43
C SER A 5 -36.02 21.03 -42.01
N LEU A 6 -35.75 21.00 -40.69
CA LEU A 6 -35.20 19.90 -39.84
C LEU A 6 -33.76 19.39 -40.12
N CYS A 7 -32.90 19.01 -39.17
CA CYS A 7 -33.03 18.54 -37.79
C CYS A 7 -31.79 18.94 -36.96
N ALA A 8 -32.03 19.33 -35.71
CA ALA A 8 -31.02 19.45 -34.66
C ALA A 8 -30.70 18.05 -34.09
N GLY A 9 -29.41 17.71 -34.01
CA GLY A 9 -28.92 16.52 -33.33
C GLY A 9 -28.14 16.91 -32.09
N ILE A 10 -28.83 17.23 -30.99
CA ILE A 10 -28.21 17.35 -29.67
C ILE A 10 -28.10 15.94 -29.11
N LEU A 11 -26.89 15.36 -29.18
CA LEU A 11 -26.51 14.16 -28.47
C LEU A 11 -26.43 14.50 -26.97
N LEU A 12 -27.54 14.30 -26.27
CA LEU A 12 -27.62 14.37 -24.81
C LEU A 12 -26.97 13.11 -24.23
N GLY A 13 -25.67 13.19 -23.94
CA GLY A 13 -24.99 12.18 -23.13
C GLY A 13 -25.57 12.21 -21.72
N ALA A 14 -26.33 11.16 -21.36
CA ALA A 14 -26.75 10.94 -19.98
C ALA A 14 -25.50 10.60 -19.15
N ALA A 15 -24.95 11.58 -18.45
CA ALA A 15 -24.04 11.31 -17.36
C ALA A 15 -24.83 10.56 -16.27
N PRO A 16 -24.31 9.45 -15.71
CA PRO A 16 -24.93 8.87 -14.53
C PRO A 16 -24.90 9.94 -13.44
N ALA A 17 -26.10 10.42 -13.07
CA ALA A 17 -26.26 11.21 -11.87
C ALA A 17 -26.02 10.26 -10.70
N TYR A 18 -24.79 10.24 -10.18
CA TYR A 18 -24.51 9.65 -8.87
C TYR A 18 -25.41 10.38 -7.89
N GLY A 19 -26.47 9.67 -7.48
CA GLY A 19 -27.55 10.24 -6.70
C GLY A 19 -26.99 10.88 -5.43
N GLN A 20 -27.61 11.97 -5.01
CA GLN A 20 -27.42 12.56 -3.69
C GLN A 20 -28.11 11.67 -2.65
N GLY A 21 -27.63 10.42 -2.55
CA GLY A 21 -27.95 9.49 -1.48
C GLY A 21 -27.15 9.89 -0.24
N ARG A 22 -27.77 9.74 0.91
CA ARG A 22 -27.14 9.93 2.22
C ARG A 22 -25.84 9.11 2.26
N LEU A 23 -24.71 9.81 2.41
CA LEU A 23 -23.37 9.23 2.29
C LEU A 23 -23.06 8.24 3.40
N LEU A 24 -23.53 8.53 4.62
CA LEU A 24 -23.27 7.76 5.81
C LEU A 24 -24.39 6.75 6.08
N HIS A 25 -24.05 5.64 6.73
CA HIS A 25 -25.04 4.76 7.35
C HIS A 25 -25.85 5.50 8.42
N ASP A 26 -27.07 5.03 8.70
CA ASP A 26 -27.93 5.62 9.73
C ASP A 26 -27.40 5.32 11.14
N GLU A 27 -26.75 4.17 11.28
CA GLU A 27 -26.13 3.67 12.50
C GLU A 27 -24.69 3.24 12.16
N TYR A 28 -23.76 4.21 12.16
CA TYR A 28 -22.32 3.93 12.06
C TYR A 28 -21.65 4.15 13.41
N ALA A 29 -20.55 3.45 13.65
CA ALA A 29 -19.73 3.67 14.84
C ALA A 29 -19.01 5.02 14.75
N ASP A 30 -18.97 5.82 15.82
CA ASP A 30 -18.30 7.13 15.82
C ASP A 30 -16.79 7.05 15.52
N SER A 31 -16.17 5.90 15.81
CA SER A 31 -14.76 5.65 15.56
C SER A 31 -14.48 4.18 15.29
N TYR A 32 -13.46 3.92 14.48
CA TYR A 32 -12.95 2.58 14.20
C TYR A 32 -11.46 2.52 14.54
N THR A 33 -11.03 1.44 15.21
CA THR A 33 -9.62 1.19 15.47
C THR A 33 -9.09 0.24 14.40
N VAL A 34 -8.08 0.68 13.66
CA VAL A 34 -7.48 -0.09 12.57
C VAL A 34 -6.87 -1.37 13.10
N ALA A 35 -7.18 -2.50 12.47
CA ALA A 35 -6.58 -3.79 12.74
C ALA A 35 -5.57 -4.17 11.65
N GLU A 36 -4.79 -5.23 11.89
CA GLU A 36 -3.85 -5.76 10.90
C GLU A 36 -4.61 -6.31 9.68
N GLY A 37 -4.21 -5.85 8.49
CA GLY A 37 -4.83 -6.23 7.21
C GLY A 37 -6.00 -5.34 6.76
N ASP A 38 -6.39 -4.34 7.55
CA ASP A 38 -7.42 -3.39 7.13
C ASP A 38 -6.93 -2.42 6.05
N THR A 39 -7.86 -1.98 5.22
CA THR A 39 -7.66 -0.94 4.19
C THR A 39 -8.69 0.17 4.38
N LEU A 40 -8.38 1.39 3.94
CA LEU A 40 -9.35 2.49 3.99
C LEU A 40 -10.65 2.16 3.25
N TRP A 41 -10.57 1.41 2.14
CA TRP A 41 -11.74 0.96 1.40
C TRP A 41 -12.65 0.04 2.24
N ASN A 42 -12.08 -0.98 2.88
CA ASN A 42 -12.82 -1.91 3.75
C ASN A 42 -13.46 -1.16 4.92
N ILE A 43 -12.69 -0.26 5.55
CA ILE A 43 -13.14 0.53 6.69
C ILE A 43 -14.23 1.50 6.27
N ALA A 44 -14.09 2.17 5.12
CA ALA A 44 -15.09 3.09 4.61
C ALA A 44 -16.45 2.44 4.42
N GLY A 45 -16.51 1.14 4.08
CA GLY A 45 -17.77 0.40 4.01
C GLY A 45 -18.52 0.25 5.34
N GLN A 46 -17.86 0.48 6.48
CA GLN A 46 -18.50 0.53 7.81
C GLN A 46 -19.18 1.87 8.10
N PHE A 47 -18.71 2.95 7.46
CA PHE A 47 -19.20 4.30 7.70
C PHE A 47 -20.12 4.79 6.58
N LEU A 48 -19.75 4.49 5.34
CA LEU A 48 -20.43 4.93 4.13
C LEU A 48 -21.48 3.90 3.70
N GLN A 49 -22.54 4.35 3.05
CA GLN A 49 -23.49 3.45 2.38
C GLN A 49 -22.88 2.80 1.13
N ASP A 50 -21.99 3.54 0.46
CA ASP A 50 -21.27 3.09 -0.72
C ASP A 50 -19.75 3.17 -0.45
N PRO A 51 -19.08 2.02 -0.26
CA PRO A 51 -17.65 1.97 -0.04
C PRO A 51 -16.84 2.56 -1.21
N GLN A 52 -17.36 2.57 -2.44
CA GLN A 52 -16.63 3.10 -3.61
C GLN A 52 -16.40 4.62 -3.51
N ARG A 53 -17.21 5.32 -2.71
CA ARG A 53 -17.12 6.76 -2.49
C ARG A 53 -16.09 7.16 -1.43
N TRP A 54 -15.30 6.20 -0.95
CA TRP A 54 -14.21 6.47 -0.01
C TRP A 54 -13.21 7.51 -0.54
N GLU A 55 -12.95 7.55 -1.85
CA GLU A 55 -12.08 8.54 -2.50
C GLU A 55 -12.65 9.97 -2.43
N GLU A 56 -13.98 10.12 -2.33
CA GLU A 56 -14.61 11.43 -2.22
C GLU A 56 -14.47 12.02 -0.81
N VAL A 57 -14.48 11.17 0.22
CA VAL A 57 -14.36 11.57 1.63
C VAL A 57 -12.91 11.55 2.12
N TRP A 58 -12.03 10.82 1.45
CA TRP A 58 -10.60 10.90 1.74
C TRP A 58 -9.99 12.12 1.07
N GLN A 59 -9.23 12.91 1.83
CA GLN A 59 -8.42 13.98 1.29
C GLN A 59 -7.05 13.97 1.97
N PRO A 60 -5.96 14.22 1.22
CA PRO A 60 -4.63 14.31 1.81
C PRO A 60 -4.60 15.37 2.90
N ASP A 61 -4.12 15.01 4.07
CA ASP A 61 -3.84 15.93 5.17
C ASP A 61 -2.46 15.61 5.79
N PRO A 62 -1.91 16.47 6.67
CA PRO A 62 -0.60 16.24 7.27
C PRO A 62 -0.49 14.94 8.09
N TYR A 63 -1.61 14.34 8.49
CA TYR A 63 -1.67 13.12 9.27
C TYR A 63 -1.91 11.89 8.39
N LEU A 64 -2.62 12.01 7.28
CA LEU A 64 -2.93 10.96 6.30
C LEU A 64 -2.80 11.52 4.88
N ASP A 65 -1.57 11.62 4.42
CA ASP A 65 -1.21 12.11 3.08
C ASP A 65 -1.35 11.02 2.00
N ASN A 66 -1.21 9.76 2.40
CA ASN A 66 -1.39 8.59 1.56
C ASN A 66 -2.43 7.65 2.18
N PRO A 67 -3.45 7.22 1.42
CA PRO A 67 -4.55 6.40 1.93
C PRO A 67 -4.09 5.02 2.45
N ASP A 68 -2.99 4.50 1.92
CA ASP A 68 -2.45 3.19 2.31
C ASP A 68 -1.64 3.27 3.62
N LEU A 69 -1.34 4.47 4.13
CA LEU A 69 -0.57 4.67 5.36
C LEU A 69 -1.45 4.69 6.61
N ILE A 70 -2.38 3.73 6.71
CA ILE A 70 -3.10 3.41 7.94
C ILE A 70 -2.44 2.21 8.61
N TYR A 71 -2.39 2.21 9.94
CA TYR A 71 -1.66 1.18 10.67
C TYR A 71 -2.45 0.67 11.86
N PRO A 72 -2.20 -0.57 12.30
CA PRO A 72 -2.87 -1.13 13.47
C PRO A 72 -2.75 -0.22 14.70
N GLY A 73 -3.88 0.05 15.35
CA GLY A 73 -3.98 0.95 16.50
C GLY A 73 -4.24 2.42 16.17
N ASP A 74 -4.22 2.82 14.90
CA ASP A 74 -4.74 4.13 14.50
C ASP A 74 -6.27 4.18 14.69
N ILE A 75 -6.82 5.35 15.03
CA ILE A 75 -8.26 5.55 15.22
C ILE A 75 -8.78 6.43 14.08
N LEU A 76 -9.71 5.89 13.30
CA LEU A 76 -10.37 6.58 12.18
C LEU A 76 -11.77 7.03 12.58
N ARG A 77 -12.16 8.21 12.11
CA ARG A 77 -13.50 8.80 12.33
C ARG A 77 -13.95 9.52 11.06
N ILE A 78 -15.27 9.58 10.85
CA ILE A 78 -15.84 10.49 9.85
C ILE A 78 -16.27 11.79 10.54
N GLY A 79 -15.77 12.91 10.05
CA GLY A 79 -16.11 14.24 10.54
C GLY A 79 -16.51 15.19 9.41
N LEU A 80 -17.24 16.25 9.75
CA LEU A 80 -17.56 17.32 8.81
C LEU A 80 -16.49 18.41 8.91
N VAL A 81 -15.70 18.60 7.85
CA VAL A 81 -14.66 19.63 7.78
C VAL A 81 -14.97 20.58 6.64
N GLY A 82 -15.26 21.84 6.97
CA GLY A 82 -15.62 22.85 5.97
C GLY A 82 -16.89 22.50 5.18
N GLY A 83 -17.84 21.81 5.80
CA GLY A 83 -19.11 21.37 5.18
C GLY A 83 -19.02 20.08 4.38
N ASN A 84 -17.83 19.49 4.22
CA ASN A 84 -17.63 18.23 3.50
C ASN A 84 -17.33 17.11 4.50
N LEU A 85 -17.83 15.90 4.21
CA LEU A 85 -17.47 14.71 4.97
C LEU A 85 -16.01 14.34 4.70
N ARG A 86 -15.26 14.06 5.77
CA ARG A 86 -13.86 13.67 5.70
C ARG A 86 -13.53 12.52 6.63
N ILE A 87 -12.63 11.66 6.16
CA ILE A 87 -11.92 10.69 7.01
C ILE A 87 -10.88 11.45 7.82
N LEU A 88 -10.93 11.32 9.14
CA LEU A 88 -9.97 11.88 10.07
C LEU A 88 -9.22 10.74 10.74
N VAL A 89 -7.89 10.81 10.73
CA VAL A 89 -7.03 9.85 11.44
C VAL A 89 -6.49 10.47 12.72
N GLN A 90 -6.56 9.72 13.80
CA GLN A 90 -5.81 9.95 15.02
C GLN A 90 -4.76 8.85 15.11
N ARG A 91 -3.48 9.24 15.02
CA ARG A 91 -2.37 8.29 15.13
C ARG A 91 -2.37 7.68 16.52
N GLY A 92 -2.29 6.35 16.58
CA GLY A 92 -2.19 5.61 17.84
C GLY A 92 -0.87 5.90 18.57
N ASP A 93 -0.71 5.37 19.79
CA ASP A 93 0.59 5.39 20.46
C ASP A 93 1.49 4.34 19.81
N ARG A 94 2.52 4.81 19.10
CA ARG A 94 3.39 3.96 18.29
C ARG A 94 4.73 3.90 18.97
N LEU A 95 5.10 2.72 19.46
CA LEU A 95 6.50 2.44 19.73
C LEU A 95 7.19 2.33 18.37
N GLU A 96 7.98 3.33 18.00
CA GLU A 96 8.81 3.29 16.79
C GLU A 96 9.86 2.17 16.95
N VAL A 97 9.54 0.97 16.47
CA VAL A 97 10.49 -0.15 16.45
C VAL A 97 11.42 0.06 15.27
N ARG A 98 12.59 0.64 15.53
CA ARG A 98 13.65 0.76 14.53
C ARG A 98 14.19 -0.62 14.20
N LEU A 99 13.78 -1.15 13.06
CA LEU A 99 14.33 -2.38 12.50
C LEU A 99 15.67 -2.06 11.83
N GLY A 100 16.70 -2.81 12.19
CA GLY A 100 18.03 -2.73 11.57
C GLY A 100 18.58 -4.13 11.34
N PRO A 101 19.61 -4.29 10.49
CA PRO A 101 20.28 -5.57 10.35
C PRO A 101 20.91 -5.96 11.70
N GLU A 102 20.46 -7.09 12.26
CA GLU A 102 21.03 -7.65 13.48
C GLU A 102 21.93 -8.84 13.13
N ILE A 103 23.21 -8.78 13.53
CA ILE A 103 24.13 -9.91 13.36
C ILE A 103 23.77 -10.98 14.39
N ARG A 104 23.26 -12.12 13.92
CA ARG A 104 23.06 -13.30 14.79
C ARG A 104 24.39 -13.99 15.03
N VAL A 105 24.98 -13.78 16.20
CA VAL A 105 26.19 -14.50 16.63
C VAL A 105 25.76 -15.74 17.41
N PHE A 106 26.07 -16.92 16.90
CA PHE A 106 25.92 -18.18 17.62
C PHE A 106 27.27 -18.61 18.17
N PRO A 107 27.38 -18.99 19.47
CA PRO A 107 28.62 -19.54 20.00
C PRO A 107 28.92 -20.86 19.30
N LEU A 108 30.20 -21.07 18.91
CA LEU A 108 30.65 -22.34 18.37
C LEU A 108 30.65 -23.38 19.51
N VAL A 109 29.61 -24.21 19.56
CA VAL A 109 29.43 -25.25 20.59
C VAL A 109 30.42 -26.41 20.41
N SER A 110 30.97 -26.56 19.20
CA SER A 110 31.91 -27.63 18.84
C SER A 110 32.92 -27.13 17.82
N ALA A 111 34.01 -27.90 17.64
CA ALA A 111 34.97 -27.68 16.56
C ALA A 111 34.27 -27.68 15.20
N ILE A 112 34.79 -26.88 14.26
CA ILE A 112 34.38 -26.92 12.86
C ILE A 112 34.76 -28.31 12.31
N PRO A 113 33.82 -29.09 11.77
CA PRO A 113 34.13 -30.41 11.24
C PRO A 113 35.08 -30.28 10.05
N THR A 114 35.96 -31.26 9.89
CA THR A 114 36.78 -31.36 8.68
C THR A 114 35.87 -31.59 7.48
N ILE A 115 35.98 -30.73 6.47
CA ILE A 115 35.30 -30.92 5.19
C ILE A 115 36.01 -32.08 4.47
N PRO A 116 35.34 -33.18 4.12
CA PRO A 116 35.97 -34.29 3.40
C PRO A 116 36.34 -33.85 1.98
N LEU A 117 37.39 -34.47 1.42
CA LEU A 117 37.97 -34.04 0.14
C LEU A 117 36.95 -34.17 -1.02
N GLU A 118 36.13 -35.22 -1.03
CA GLU A 118 35.09 -35.48 -2.03
C GLU A 118 34.08 -34.32 -2.18
N ASP A 119 33.76 -33.61 -1.09
CA ASP A 119 32.81 -32.50 -1.09
C ASP A 119 33.36 -31.24 -1.78
N ILE A 120 34.69 -31.13 -1.91
CA ILE A 120 35.37 -29.92 -2.41
C ILE A 120 36.14 -30.15 -3.72
N GLU A 121 36.25 -31.39 -4.20
CA GLU A 121 36.96 -31.75 -5.44
C GLU A 121 36.51 -30.91 -6.65
N ASN A 122 35.21 -30.70 -6.81
CA ASN A 122 34.67 -29.92 -7.93
C ASN A 122 34.98 -28.42 -7.81
N SER A 123 35.09 -27.88 -6.59
CA SER A 123 35.48 -26.49 -6.35
C SER A 123 36.95 -26.22 -6.66
N PHE A 124 37.79 -27.25 -6.78
CA PHE A 124 39.18 -27.11 -7.22
C PHE A 124 39.41 -27.42 -8.70
N THR A 125 38.42 -28.00 -9.38
CA THR A 125 38.56 -28.52 -10.75
C THR A 125 38.70 -27.40 -11.79
N GLN A 126 38.23 -26.18 -11.52
CA GLN A 126 38.34 -25.03 -12.44
C GLN A 126 39.37 -23.98 -12.01
N ASN A 127 40.20 -24.28 -11.01
CA ASN A 127 41.15 -23.32 -10.45
C ASN A 127 42.37 -23.24 -11.38
N ARG A 128 42.24 -22.50 -12.48
CA ARG A 128 43.33 -22.30 -13.43
C ARG A 128 44.27 -21.21 -12.90
N ILE A 129 45.48 -21.59 -12.53
CA ILE A 129 46.56 -20.62 -12.30
C ILE A 129 46.96 -20.06 -13.67
N VAL A 130 46.73 -18.77 -13.89
CA VAL A 130 47.05 -18.07 -15.15
C VAL A 130 48.23 -17.13 -14.96
N HIS A 131 49.07 -17.02 -15.99
CA HIS A 131 50.11 -15.99 -16.02
C HIS A 131 49.49 -14.61 -16.29
N PRO A 132 50.08 -13.52 -15.77
CA PRO A 132 49.52 -12.16 -15.89
C PRO A 132 49.16 -11.76 -17.33
N ALA A 133 50.02 -12.11 -18.30
CA ALA A 133 49.79 -11.82 -19.72
C ALA A 133 48.51 -12.48 -20.30
N MET A 134 48.04 -13.58 -19.71
CA MET A 134 46.81 -14.25 -20.14
C MET A 134 45.55 -13.54 -19.62
N ILE A 135 45.65 -12.77 -18.52
CA ILE A 135 44.57 -11.90 -18.03
C ILE A 135 44.46 -10.66 -18.90
N GLU A 136 45.59 -10.05 -19.25
CA GLU A 136 45.63 -8.83 -20.08
C GLU A 136 45.11 -9.07 -21.51
N ALA A 137 45.18 -10.32 -21.99
CA ALA A 137 44.66 -10.74 -23.29
C ALA A 137 43.26 -11.39 -23.23
N ALA A 138 42.59 -11.37 -22.07
CA ALA A 138 41.21 -11.83 -21.96
C ALA A 138 40.24 -10.83 -22.65
N PRO A 139 39.17 -11.31 -23.31
CA PRO A 139 38.22 -10.47 -24.03
C PRO A 139 37.40 -9.54 -23.13
#